data_AF-A0A3S2NSV9-F1
#
_entry.id   AF-A0A3S2NSV9-F1
#
_cell.length_a   1.000
_cell.length_b   1.000
_cell.length_c   1.000
_cell.angle_alpha   90.00
_cell.angle_beta   90.00
_cell.angle_gamma   90.00
#
_symmetry.space_group_name_H-M   'P 1'
#
loop_
_entity.id
_entity.type
_entity.pdbx_description
1 polymer ?
#
loop_
_entity_poly.entity_id
_entity_poly.type
_entity_poly.pdbx_seq_one_letter_code
_entity_poly.pdbx_strand_id
1 'polypeptide(L)'
;MRLSPDLIWRSLQKIGRAVSLFLLLVVTFFLQHIFEMDFVCSCESGQHVNDVVYVLFPSIILTLVLVIVEFFSQRRYFLTADCFTYCGTCEHLWCTSKCCSYFCLSFWKTVFQYIRLTALWTAMVLFDGDWYFCLKTNSNPDQTGLPCKTNLTYEEERIRDSYKTDSLDIGLGVGCLFLLLWSIVAYVVPRVGPTCCSRSFPYFKTKYEKILSEEINSYIEENLKEIAKSKAEQMCKPAIEVIKNYELFLRNAVSENDVSKVWGKISDTDFLLNCQKTSSESRPE
;
A
#
# COMPACT_ATOMS: atom_id res chain seq x y z
N MET A 1 27.88 -26.09 5.90
CA MET A 1 27.11 -25.76 4.68
C MET A 1 26.72 -24.28 4.78
N ARG A 2 27.44 -23.37 4.13
CA ARG A 2 27.10 -21.93 4.15
C ARG A 2 26.03 -21.71 3.08
N LEU A 3 24.79 -21.41 3.47
CA LEU A 3 23.77 -20.98 2.53
C LEU A 3 24.25 -19.67 1.88
N SER A 4 24.18 -19.60 0.54
CA SER A 4 24.58 -18.37 -0.14
C SER A 4 23.60 -17.24 0.22
N PRO A 5 24.09 -16.00 0.44
CA PRO A 5 23.25 -14.83 0.72
C PRO A 5 22.13 -14.65 -0.32
N ASP A 6 22.40 -15.00 -1.57
CA ASP A 6 21.44 -14.93 -2.68
C ASP A 6 20.24 -15.87 -2.51
N LEU A 7 20.45 -17.04 -1.91
CA LEU A 7 19.39 -18.02 -1.67
C LEU A 7 18.44 -17.52 -0.56
N ILE A 8 19.02 -16.88 0.46
CA ILE A 8 18.28 -16.27 1.58
C ILE A 8 17.46 -15.08 1.08
N TRP A 9 18.05 -14.21 0.24
CA TRP A 9 17.36 -13.06 -0.34
C TRP A 9 16.19 -13.46 -1.24
N ARG A 10 16.38 -14.46 -2.13
CA ARG A 10 15.30 -14.98 -2.99
C ARG A 10 14.17 -15.64 -2.20
N SER A 11 14.50 -16.28 -1.09
CA SER A 11 13.51 -16.87 -0.19
C SER A 11 12.73 -15.77 0.55
N LEU A 12 13.43 -14.75 1.05
CA LEU A 12 12.84 -13.56 1.67
C LEU A 12 11.90 -12.81 0.72
N GLN A 13 12.21 -12.71 -0.57
CA GLN A 13 11.34 -12.00 -1.53
C GLN A 13 10.02 -12.78 -1.80
N LYS A 14 10.08 -14.11 -1.81
CA LYS A 14 8.87 -14.97 -1.91
C LYS A 14 8.07 -14.98 -0.61
N ILE A 15 8.77 -15.05 0.53
CA ILE A 15 8.19 -14.94 1.86
C ILE A 15 7.54 -13.57 2.02
N GLY A 16 8.13 -12.48 1.53
CA GLY A 16 7.57 -11.13 1.63
C GLY A 16 6.21 -10.98 0.97
N ARG A 17 5.97 -11.65 -0.17
CA ARG A 17 4.64 -11.67 -0.80
C ARG A 17 3.62 -12.51 -0.03
N ALA A 18 4.04 -13.68 0.46
CA ALA A 18 3.18 -14.54 1.27
C ALA A 18 2.86 -13.90 2.63
N VAL A 19 3.84 -13.27 3.27
CA VAL A 19 3.73 -12.49 4.50
C VAL A 19 2.87 -11.26 4.26
N SER A 20 2.98 -10.58 3.12
CA SER A 20 2.08 -9.47 2.79
C SER A 20 0.63 -9.91 2.62
N LEU A 21 0.37 -11.06 1.99
CA LEU A 21 -0.99 -11.62 1.88
C LEU A 21 -1.52 -12.10 3.24
N PHE A 22 -0.69 -12.77 4.03
CA PHE A 22 -1.04 -13.23 5.36
C PHE A 22 -1.31 -12.04 6.29
N LEU A 23 -0.47 -11.01 6.25
CA LEU A 23 -0.65 -9.78 7.02
C LEU A 23 -1.89 -9.02 6.55
N LEU A 24 -2.23 -9.04 5.26
CA LEU A 24 -3.50 -8.52 4.77
C LEU A 24 -4.69 -9.32 5.34
N LEU A 25 -4.65 -10.65 5.34
CA LEU A 25 -5.71 -11.48 5.95
C LEU A 25 -5.85 -11.21 7.45
N VAL A 26 -4.73 -11.14 8.17
CA VAL A 26 -4.69 -10.84 9.60
C VAL A 26 -5.23 -9.44 9.86
N VAL A 27 -4.82 -8.43 9.09
CA VAL A 27 -5.36 -7.07 9.20
C VAL A 27 -6.86 -7.05 8.87
N THR A 28 -7.32 -7.75 7.84
CA THR A 28 -8.75 -7.85 7.52
C THR A 28 -9.53 -8.52 8.66
N PHE A 29 -9.00 -9.59 9.23
CA PHE A 29 -9.61 -10.27 10.39
C PHE A 29 -9.63 -9.37 11.62
N PHE A 30 -8.52 -8.67 11.89
CA PHE A 30 -8.46 -7.67 12.95
C PHE A 30 -9.39 -6.50 12.68
N LEU A 31 -9.57 -6.04 11.44
CA LEU A 31 -10.53 -5.00 11.13
C LEU A 31 -11.95 -5.53 11.31
N GLN A 32 -12.26 -6.76 10.91
CA GLN A 32 -13.55 -7.39 11.16
C GLN A 32 -13.83 -7.50 12.68
N HIS A 33 -12.82 -7.84 13.48
CA HIS A 33 -12.94 -7.96 14.93
C HIS A 33 -12.95 -6.60 15.66
N ILE A 34 -11.99 -5.71 15.37
CA ILE A 34 -11.85 -4.38 15.97
C ILE A 34 -13.01 -3.49 15.58
N PHE A 35 -13.45 -3.57 14.32
CA PHE A 35 -14.60 -2.79 13.96
C PHE A 35 -15.84 -3.26 14.67
N GLU A 36 -15.89 -4.52 15.15
CA GLU A 36 -16.98 -5.09 15.95
C GLU A 36 -18.30 -4.45 15.51
N MET A 37 -18.45 -4.36 14.18
CA MET A 37 -19.50 -3.59 13.57
C MET A 37 -20.64 -4.55 13.70
N ASP A 38 -21.24 -4.57 14.90
CA ASP A 38 -22.45 -5.28 15.20
C ASP A 38 -23.37 -4.92 14.06
N PHE A 39 -23.47 -5.85 13.11
CA PHE A 39 -24.20 -5.59 11.89
C PHE A 39 -25.66 -5.52 12.33
N VAL A 40 -26.13 -4.29 12.56
CA VAL A 40 -27.49 -4.06 13.02
C VAL A 40 -28.38 -4.18 11.80
N CYS A 41 -28.99 -5.34 11.66
CA CYS A 41 -30.03 -5.56 10.68
C CYS A 41 -31.24 -4.68 11.00
N SER A 42 -31.80 -4.04 9.98
CA SER A 42 -33.08 -3.36 10.12
C SER A 42 -34.22 -4.37 10.27
N CYS A 43 -35.16 -4.10 11.17
CA CYS A 43 -36.33 -4.96 11.40
C CYS A 43 -37.50 -4.64 10.46
N GLU A 44 -37.30 -3.70 9.52
CA GLU A 44 -38.34 -3.25 8.60
C GLU A 44 -38.20 -3.94 7.25
N SER A 45 -39.32 -4.26 6.62
CA SER A 45 -39.36 -4.87 5.29
C SER A 45 -38.69 -3.98 4.25
N GLY A 46 -37.90 -4.56 3.35
CA GLY A 46 -37.21 -3.86 2.27
C GLY A 46 -35.69 -3.85 2.40
N GLN A 47 -35.02 -3.36 1.36
CA GLN A 47 -33.57 -3.20 1.34
C GLN A 47 -33.18 -1.87 1.97
N HIS A 48 -32.35 -1.93 3.02
CA HIS A 48 -31.88 -0.73 3.70
C HIS A 48 -30.51 -0.32 3.17
N VAL A 49 -30.24 0.98 3.16
CA VAL A 49 -28.95 1.52 2.70
C VAL A 49 -27.79 0.96 3.53
N ASN A 50 -28.03 0.66 4.81
CA ASN A 50 -27.05 0.07 5.72
C ASN A 50 -26.53 -1.28 5.21
N ASP A 51 -27.37 -2.11 4.58
CA ASP A 51 -26.98 -3.43 4.09
C ASP A 51 -25.93 -3.31 2.97
N VAL A 52 -26.09 -2.31 2.10
CA VAL A 52 -25.17 -2.03 0.99
C VAL A 52 -23.90 -1.36 1.51
N VAL A 53 -24.05 -0.41 2.43
CA VAL A 53 -22.92 0.32 3.03
C VAL A 53 -22.00 -0.64 3.80
N TYR A 54 -22.55 -1.59 4.55
CA TYR A 54 -21.77 -2.57 5.31
C TYR A 54 -20.86 -3.43 4.42
N VAL A 55 -21.30 -3.78 3.20
CA VAL A 55 -20.49 -4.57 2.27
C VAL A 55 -19.49 -3.70 1.50
N LEU A 56 -19.91 -2.53 1.02
CA LEU A 56 -19.07 -1.69 0.16
C LEU A 56 -18.03 -0.87 0.93
N PHE A 57 -18.40 -0.32 2.09
CA PHE A 57 -17.58 0.66 2.80
C PHE A 57 -16.23 0.09 3.29
N PRO A 58 -16.18 -1.11 3.91
CA PRO A 58 -14.89 -1.72 4.29
C PRO A 58 -13.99 -2.00 3.08
N SER A 59 -14.60 -2.44 1.97
CA SER A 59 -13.88 -2.68 0.71
C SER A 59 -13.23 -1.40 0.15
N ILE A 60 -13.95 -0.27 0.23
CA ILE A 60 -13.46 1.05 -0.16
C ILE A 60 -12.31 1.48 0.76
N ILE A 61 -12.45 1.36 2.08
CA ILE A 61 -11.40 1.72 3.04
C ILE A 61 -10.13 0.91 2.77
N LEU A 62 -10.24 -0.41 2.65
CA LEU A 62 -9.10 -1.28 2.36
C LEU A 62 -8.39 -0.88 1.06
N THR A 63 -9.17 -0.54 0.04
CA THR A 63 -8.63 -0.08 -1.24
C THR A 63 -7.90 1.25 -1.08
N LEU A 64 -8.48 2.21 -0.36
CA LEU A 64 -7.84 3.50 -0.08
C LEU A 64 -6.55 3.31 0.71
N VAL A 65 -6.52 2.45 1.73
CA VAL A 65 -5.31 2.14 2.49
C VAL A 65 -4.23 1.57 1.58
N LEU A 66 -4.57 0.60 0.72
CA LEU A 66 -3.59 0.06 -0.24
C LEU A 66 -3.11 1.12 -1.23
N VAL A 67 -4.01 1.96 -1.77
CA VAL A 67 -3.63 3.04 -2.69
C VAL A 67 -2.72 4.05 -1.99
N ILE A 68 -2.99 4.41 -0.73
CA ILE A 68 -2.16 5.31 0.06
C ILE A 68 -0.79 4.69 0.33
N VAL A 69 -0.73 3.42 0.75
CA VAL A 69 0.53 2.70 0.98
C VAL A 69 1.34 2.57 -0.31
N GLU A 70 0.69 2.20 -1.42
CA GLU A 70 1.33 2.19 -2.74
C GLU A 70 1.82 3.58 -3.12
N PHE A 71 1.02 4.62 -2.92
CA PHE A 71 1.40 6.00 -3.21
C PHE A 71 2.64 6.43 -2.42
N PHE A 72 2.69 6.18 -1.10
CA PHE A 72 3.86 6.53 -0.28
C PHE A 72 5.09 5.67 -0.61
N SER A 73 4.90 4.37 -0.85
CA SER A 73 5.99 3.48 -1.26
C SER A 73 6.54 3.86 -2.64
N GLN A 74 5.66 4.25 -3.56
CA GLN A 74 6.00 4.58 -4.93
C GLN A 74 6.47 6.04 -5.08
N ARG A 75 6.24 6.92 -4.09
CA ARG A 75 6.79 8.27 -4.03
C ARG A 75 8.32 8.29 -4.05
N ARG A 76 9.00 7.18 -3.73
CA ARG A 76 10.44 7.00 -3.95
C ARG A 76 10.84 6.85 -5.42
N TYR A 77 9.92 6.43 -6.30
CA TYR A 77 10.15 6.23 -7.74
C TYR A 77 9.44 7.27 -8.63
N PHE A 78 8.47 8.03 -8.10
CA PHE A 78 7.67 8.98 -8.88
C PHE A 78 8.34 10.34 -9.10
N LEU A 79 9.50 10.60 -8.48
CA LEU A 79 10.27 11.81 -8.74
C LEU A 79 11.16 11.72 -10.01
N THR A 80 11.14 10.59 -10.73
CA THR A 80 11.65 10.54 -12.11
C THR A 80 10.54 10.93 -13.07
N ALA A 81 10.68 12.16 -13.54
CA ALA A 81 9.89 12.86 -14.53
C ALA A 81 9.90 12.19 -15.93
N ASP A 82 9.39 10.97 -16.06
CA ASP A 82 9.41 10.26 -17.35
C ASP A 82 8.13 10.44 -18.18
N CYS A 83 7.05 11.00 -17.63
CA CYS A 83 5.87 11.33 -18.44
C CYS A 83 5.82 12.80 -18.87
N PHE A 84 6.39 13.73 -18.08
CA PHE A 84 6.33 15.16 -18.41
C PHE A 84 7.45 15.60 -19.35
N THR A 85 8.64 14.98 -19.27
CA THR A 85 9.81 15.43 -20.04
C THR A 85 9.91 14.79 -21.43
N TYR A 86 9.42 13.55 -21.61
CA TYR A 86 9.42 12.89 -22.92
C TYR A 86 8.25 13.28 -23.84
N CYS A 87 7.25 14.01 -23.34
CA CYS A 87 6.18 14.57 -24.17
C CYS A 87 6.43 16.01 -24.63
N GLY A 88 7.49 16.66 -24.15
CA GLY A 88 7.77 18.08 -24.40
C GLY A 88 8.31 18.44 -25.80
N THR A 89 8.70 17.46 -26.62
CA THR A 89 9.27 17.71 -27.97
C THR A 89 8.58 16.94 -29.09
N CYS A 90 7.39 16.39 -28.83
CA CYS A 90 6.55 15.85 -29.90
C CYS A 90 5.77 16.99 -30.58
N GLU A 91 6.43 17.71 -31.49
CA GLU A 91 5.81 18.66 -32.42
C GLU A 91 4.84 17.99 -33.43
N HIS A 92 4.77 16.66 -33.41
CA HIS A 92 3.80 15.91 -34.20
C HIS A 92 2.48 15.73 -33.46
N LEU A 93 1.43 16.32 -34.04
CA LEU A 93 0.00 16.31 -33.69
C LEU A 93 -0.64 14.91 -33.47
N TRP A 94 0.14 13.83 -33.50
CA TRP A 94 -0.29 12.42 -33.49
C TRP A 94 0.22 11.61 -32.28
N CYS A 95 0.82 12.25 -31.28
CA CYS A 95 1.21 11.60 -30.01
C CYS A 95 0.12 11.65 -28.91
N THR A 96 -1.16 11.72 -29.28
CA THR A 96 -2.29 11.78 -28.34
C THR A 96 -2.67 10.42 -27.73
N SER A 97 -2.21 9.28 -28.26
CA SER A 97 -2.69 7.97 -27.78
C SER A 97 -1.87 7.33 -26.65
N LYS A 98 -0.57 7.65 -26.51
CA LYS A 98 0.32 6.95 -25.57
C LYS A 98 0.21 7.43 -24.12
N CYS A 99 0.01 8.73 -23.88
CA CYS A 99 -0.22 9.25 -22.53
C CYS A 99 -1.56 8.76 -21.93
N CYS A 100 -2.59 8.59 -22.77
CA CYS A 100 -3.87 8.04 -22.34
C CYS A 100 -3.75 6.57 -21.88
N SER A 101 -2.84 5.79 -22.49
CA SER A 101 -2.64 4.38 -22.15
C SER A 101 -2.06 4.18 -20.75
N TYR A 102 -1.17 5.04 -20.26
CA TYR A 102 -0.58 4.88 -18.92
C TYR A 102 -1.59 5.20 -17.82
N PHE A 103 -2.33 6.31 -17.95
CA PHE A 103 -3.39 6.66 -16.99
C PHE A 103 -4.49 5.60 -16.98
N CYS A 104 -4.91 5.11 -18.16
CA CYS A 104 -5.85 4.00 -18.26
C CYS A 104 -5.31 2.73 -17.60
N LEU A 105 -4.05 2.35 -17.84
CA LEU A 105 -3.45 1.14 -17.24
C LEU A 105 -3.38 1.24 -15.72
N SER A 106 -2.98 2.41 -15.19
CA SER A 106 -2.92 2.67 -13.75
C SER A 106 -4.32 2.65 -13.14
N PHE A 107 -5.31 3.28 -13.77
CA PHE A 107 -6.69 3.25 -13.30
C PHE A 107 -7.25 1.83 -13.28
N TRP A 108 -7.08 1.06 -14.37
CA TRP A 108 -7.52 -0.32 -14.44
C TRP A 108 -6.83 -1.20 -13.39
N LYS A 109 -5.54 -0.99 -13.13
CA LYS A 109 -4.82 -1.69 -12.04
C LYS A 109 -5.52 -1.44 -10.70
N THR A 110 -5.85 -0.19 -10.39
CA THR A 110 -6.57 0.17 -9.16
C THR A 110 -7.97 -0.44 -9.12
N VAL A 111 -8.71 -0.41 -10.23
CA VAL A 111 -10.05 -1.03 -10.32
C VAL A 111 -9.98 -2.54 -10.08
N PHE A 112 -9.02 -3.24 -10.69
CA PHE A 112 -8.83 -4.67 -10.44
C PHE A 112 -8.40 -4.93 -8.99
N GLN A 113 -7.65 -4.03 -8.37
CA GLN A 113 -7.30 -4.13 -6.95
C GLN A 113 -8.52 -3.98 -6.04
N TYR A 114 -9.38 -3.00 -6.33
CA TYR A 114 -10.65 -2.81 -5.64
C TYR A 114 -11.53 -4.06 -5.75
N ILE A 115 -11.78 -4.56 -6.96
CA ILE A 115 -12.63 -5.75 -7.21
C ILE A 115 -12.13 -6.96 -6.40
N ARG A 116 -10.81 -7.14 -6.29
CA ARG A 116 -10.23 -8.27 -5.53
C ARG A 116 -10.47 -8.16 -4.04
N LEU A 117 -10.28 -6.96 -3.49
CA LEU A 117 -10.54 -6.71 -2.08
C LEU A 117 -12.03 -6.82 -1.76
N THR A 118 -12.89 -6.27 -2.63
CA THR A 118 -14.33 -6.41 -2.49
C THR A 118 -14.76 -7.87 -2.53
N ALA A 119 -14.29 -8.65 -3.51
CA ALA A 119 -14.63 -10.07 -3.59
C ALA A 119 -14.18 -10.86 -2.35
N LEU A 120 -12.97 -10.58 -1.84
CA LEU A 120 -12.46 -11.19 -0.61
C LEU A 120 -13.33 -10.80 0.60
N TRP A 121 -13.65 -9.52 0.74
CA TRP A 121 -14.49 -9.01 1.83
C TRP A 121 -15.90 -9.59 1.77
N THR A 122 -16.55 -9.57 0.60
CA THR A 122 -17.87 -10.15 0.41
C THR A 122 -17.90 -11.64 0.74
N ALA A 123 -16.85 -12.40 0.40
CA ALA A 123 -16.75 -13.80 0.80
C ALA A 123 -16.69 -13.97 2.33
N MET A 124 -15.94 -13.11 3.03
CA MET A 124 -15.91 -13.12 4.50
C MET A 124 -17.27 -12.79 5.13
N VAL A 125 -17.96 -11.77 4.61
CA VAL A 125 -19.31 -11.39 5.06
C VAL A 125 -20.31 -12.53 4.83
N LEU A 126 -20.19 -13.26 3.72
CA LEU A 126 -21.02 -14.43 3.43
C LEU A 126 -20.71 -15.61 4.37
N PHE A 127 -19.47 -15.77 4.84
CA PHE A 127 -19.12 -16.81 5.82
C PHE A 127 -19.73 -16.56 7.20
N ASP A 128 -19.85 -15.30 7.65
CA ASP A 128 -20.58 -15.00 8.89
C ASP A 128 -22.09 -15.27 8.75
N GLY A 129 -22.64 -14.99 7.57
CA GLY A 129 -24.03 -15.30 7.22
C GLY A 129 -25.08 -14.36 7.79
N ASP A 130 -24.74 -13.49 8.74
CA ASP A 130 -25.70 -12.55 9.37
C ASP A 130 -26.26 -11.53 8.38
N TRP A 131 -25.40 -11.00 7.49
CA TRP A 131 -25.82 -10.10 6.43
C TRP A 131 -26.79 -10.78 5.45
N TYR A 132 -26.50 -12.02 5.05
CA TYR A 132 -27.35 -12.76 4.13
C TYR A 132 -28.69 -13.14 4.77
N PHE A 133 -28.66 -13.57 6.04
CA PHE A 133 -29.85 -13.82 6.84
C PHE A 133 -30.75 -12.58 6.87
N CYS A 134 -30.20 -11.41 7.21
CA CYS A 134 -30.92 -10.14 7.21
C CYS A 134 -31.52 -9.79 5.85
N LEU A 135 -30.74 -9.92 4.77
CA LEU A 135 -31.19 -9.66 3.41
C LEU A 135 -32.38 -10.54 3.03
N LYS A 136 -32.34 -11.84 3.38
CA LYS A 136 -33.40 -12.80 3.08
C LYS A 136 -34.65 -12.57 3.92
N THR A 137 -34.52 -12.35 5.21
CA THR A 137 -35.68 -12.09 6.09
C THR A 137 -36.37 -10.78 5.74
N ASN A 138 -35.62 -9.72 5.39
CA ASN A 138 -36.22 -8.42 5.04
C ASN A 138 -36.86 -8.41 3.65
N SER A 139 -36.44 -9.34 2.78
CA SER A 139 -37.09 -9.56 1.47
C SER A 139 -38.37 -10.39 1.57
N ASN A 140 -38.59 -11.09 2.69
CA ASN A 140 -39.75 -11.94 2.91
C ASN A 140 -40.70 -11.30 3.94
N PRO A 141 -41.88 -10.81 3.54
CA PRO A 141 -42.79 -10.10 4.44
C PRO A 141 -43.18 -10.93 5.67
N ASP A 142 -43.33 -12.25 5.52
CA ASP A 142 -43.75 -13.17 6.61
C ASP A 142 -42.64 -13.41 7.65
N GLN A 143 -41.40 -13.04 7.34
CA GLN A 143 -40.21 -13.25 8.17
C GLN A 143 -39.58 -11.93 8.63
N THR A 144 -40.24 -10.81 8.33
CA THR A 144 -39.78 -9.47 8.71
C THR A 144 -39.65 -9.38 10.23
N GLY A 145 -38.54 -8.82 10.73
CA GLY A 145 -38.31 -8.61 12.16
C GLY A 145 -37.71 -9.81 12.91
N LEU A 146 -37.57 -10.98 12.27
CA LEU A 146 -36.82 -12.12 12.85
C LEU A 146 -35.41 -11.76 13.34
N PRO A 147 -34.61 -10.95 12.61
CA PRO A 147 -33.27 -10.58 13.05
C PRO A 147 -33.22 -9.83 14.39
N CYS A 148 -34.32 -9.17 14.76
CA CYS A 148 -34.39 -8.33 15.95
C CYS A 148 -34.99 -9.05 17.17
N LYS A 149 -35.40 -10.31 16.99
CA LYS A 149 -36.00 -11.11 18.05
C LYS A 149 -34.90 -11.74 18.91
N THR A 150 -34.93 -11.45 20.21
CA THR A 150 -33.96 -12.00 21.19
C THR A 150 -34.21 -13.46 21.51
N ASN A 151 -35.48 -13.88 21.61
CA ASN A 151 -35.87 -15.26 21.88
C ASN A 151 -36.58 -15.85 20.66
N LEU A 152 -35.84 -16.62 19.87
CA LEU A 152 -36.39 -17.37 18.75
C LEU A 152 -37.08 -18.64 19.23
N THR A 153 -38.16 -18.99 18.56
CA THR A 153 -38.74 -20.33 18.62
C THR A 153 -37.90 -21.31 17.81
N TYR A 154 -38.05 -22.61 18.07
CA TYR A 154 -37.32 -23.67 17.36
C TYR A 154 -37.43 -23.57 15.83
N GLU A 155 -38.62 -23.25 15.31
CA GLU A 155 -38.81 -23.12 13.86
C GLU A 155 -38.12 -21.87 13.29
N GLU A 156 -38.07 -20.77 14.04
CA GLU A 156 -37.38 -19.55 13.63
C GLU A 156 -35.85 -19.72 13.69
N GLU A 157 -35.34 -20.46 14.67
CA GLU A 157 -33.92 -20.84 14.77
C GLU A 157 -33.52 -21.72 13.59
N ARG A 158 -34.36 -22.69 13.22
CA ARG A 158 -34.15 -23.52 12.03
C ARG A 158 -34.11 -22.70 10.73
N ILE A 159 -34.94 -21.66 10.61
CA ILE A 159 -34.92 -20.74 9.46
C ILE A 159 -33.59 -19.96 9.42
N ARG A 160 -33.15 -19.45 10.58
CA ARG A 160 -31.85 -18.76 10.70
C ARG A 160 -30.70 -19.68 10.26
N ASP A 161 -30.66 -20.89 10.79
CA ASP A 161 -29.58 -21.84 10.49
C ASP A 161 -29.59 -22.27 9.01
N SER A 162 -30.78 -22.42 8.42
CA SER A 162 -30.91 -22.68 6.99
C SER A 162 -30.31 -21.55 6.16
N TYR A 163 -30.64 -20.29 6.45
CA TYR A 163 -30.08 -19.15 5.71
C TYR A 163 -28.60 -18.96 5.94
N LYS A 164 -28.08 -19.23 7.14
CA LYS A 164 -26.64 -19.20 7.41
C LYS A 164 -25.90 -20.29 6.62
N THR A 165 -26.47 -21.49 6.53
CA THR A 165 -25.92 -22.58 5.73
C THR A 165 -25.91 -22.21 4.25
N ASP A 166 -27.03 -21.69 3.72
CA ASP A 166 -27.12 -21.21 2.34
C ASP A 166 -26.08 -20.10 2.05
N SER A 167 -25.89 -19.17 2.99
CA SER A 167 -24.89 -18.11 2.87
C SER A 167 -23.48 -18.67 2.80
N LEU A 168 -23.17 -19.66 3.63
CA LEU A 168 -21.87 -20.32 3.65
C LEU A 168 -21.61 -21.06 2.33
N ASP A 169 -22.60 -21.77 1.80
CA ASP A 169 -22.49 -22.47 0.51
C ASP A 169 -22.27 -21.49 -0.65
N ILE A 170 -23.00 -20.36 -0.67
CA ILE A 170 -22.80 -19.29 -1.65
C ILE A 170 -21.42 -18.65 -1.48
N GLY A 171 -21.00 -18.38 -0.24
CA GLY A 171 -19.69 -17.82 0.08
C GLY A 171 -18.54 -18.71 -0.40
N LEU A 172 -18.64 -20.02 -0.15
CA LEU A 172 -17.70 -21.02 -0.66
C LEU A 172 -17.70 -21.06 -2.19
N GLY A 173 -18.87 -21.07 -2.82
CA GLY A 173 -19.00 -21.07 -4.28
C GLY A 173 -18.38 -19.84 -4.93
N VAL A 174 -18.72 -18.64 -4.45
CA VAL A 174 -18.17 -17.36 -4.92
C VAL A 174 -16.67 -17.29 -4.67
N GLY A 175 -16.21 -17.67 -3.48
CA GLY A 175 -14.79 -17.70 -3.13
C GLY A 175 -13.99 -18.64 -4.04
N CYS A 176 -14.47 -19.87 -4.25
CA CYS A 176 -13.84 -20.84 -5.14
C CYS A 176 -13.79 -20.34 -6.59
N LEU A 177 -14.92 -19.84 -7.12
CA LEU A 177 -14.98 -19.30 -8.48
C LEU A 177 -14.01 -18.12 -8.65
N PHE A 178 -13.98 -17.21 -7.68
CA PHE A 178 -13.07 -16.07 -7.69
C PHE A 178 -11.60 -16.54 -7.67
N LEU A 179 -11.23 -17.48 -6.80
CA LEU A 179 -9.86 -18.01 -6.74
C LEU A 179 -9.45 -18.74 -8.03
N LEU A 180 -10.38 -19.45 -8.66
CA LEU A 180 -10.15 -20.10 -9.96
C LEU A 180 -9.92 -19.06 -11.06
N LEU A 181 -10.82 -18.08 -11.20
CA LEU A 181 -10.68 -16.99 -12.17
C LEU A 181 -9.40 -16.21 -11.94
N TRP A 182 -9.07 -15.92 -10.67
CA TRP A 182 -7.84 -15.26 -10.27
C TRP A 182 -6.60 -16.06 -10.72
N SER A 183 -6.60 -17.36 -10.47
CA SER A 183 -5.50 -18.25 -10.87
C SER A 183 -5.33 -18.31 -12.38
N ILE A 184 -6.45 -18.34 -13.13
CA ILE A 184 -6.44 -18.32 -14.60
C ILE A 184 -5.87 -16.98 -15.10
N VAL A 185 -6.37 -15.85 -14.61
CA VAL A 185 -5.88 -14.52 -15.00
C VAL A 185 -4.39 -14.37 -14.69
N ALA A 186 -3.97 -14.76 -13.49
CA ALA A 186 -2.56 -14.73 -13.09
C ALA A 186 -1.67 -15.66 -13.94
N TYR A 187 -2.21 -16.77 -14.45
CA TYR A 187 -1.50 -17.70 -15.33
C TYR A 187 -1.44 -17.23 -16.79
N VAL A 188 -2.51 -16.60 -17.29
CA VAL A 188 -2.69 -16.22 -18.70
C VAL A 188 -2.08 -14.85 -18.99
N VAL A 189 -2.35 -13.82 -18.18
CA VAL A 189 -1.91 -12.43 -18.45
C VAL A 189 -0.39 -12.30 -18.65
N PRO A 190 0.49 -12.97 -17.88
CA PRO A 190 1.93 -12.89 -18.13
C PRO A 190 2.38 -13.57 -19.43
N ARG A 191 1.62 -14.53 -19.95
CA ARG A 191 1.94 -15.29 -21.17
C ARG A 191 1.38 -14.64 -22.42
N VAL A 192 0.19 -14.07 -22.29
CA VAL A 192 -0.43 -13.21 -23.30
C VAL A 192 0.02 -11.79 -23.01
N GLY A 193 1.33 -11.54 -23.12
CA GLY A 193 1.86 -10.18 -23.04
C GLY A 193 1.10 -9.27 -24.02
N PRO A 194 1.08 -7.94 -23.80
CA PRO A 194 0.35 -7.02 -24.67
C PRO A 194 0.93 -7.08 -26.09
N THR A 195 0.32 -7.93 -26.90
CA THR A 195 0.65 -8.19 -28.31
C THR A 195 0.48 -6.94 -29.17
N CYS A 196 -0.16 -5.89 -28.66
CA CYS A 196 -0.33 -4.66 -29.42
C CYS A 196 0.94 -3.80 -29.54
N CYS A 197 1.99 -3.94 -28.70
CA CYS A 197 3.11 -2.98 -28.76
C CYS A 197 4.51 -3.46 -28.30
N SER A 198 4.76 -4.74 -28.04
CA SER A 198 6.12 -5.16 -27.62
C SER A 198 6.58 -6.42 -28.32
N ARG A 199 7.60 -6.25 -29.19
CA ARG A 199 8.58 -7.26 -29.55
C ARG A 199 8.86 -8.12 -28.32
N SER A 200 8.73 -9.44 -28.47
CA SER A 200 9.05 -10.43 -27.45
C SER A 200 10.35 -10.07 -26.71
N PHE A 201 10.24 -9.46 -25.54
CA PHE A 201 11.38 -9.22 -24.68
C PHE A 201 11.64 -10.56 -23.98
N PRO A 202 12.83 -11.18 -24.17
CA PRO A 202 13.10 -12.47 -23.56
C PRO A 202 12.99 -12.36 -22.04
N TYR A 203 12.32 -13.31 -21.39
CA TYR A 203 12.10 -13.35 -19.94
C TYR A 203 13.37 -13.07 -19.11
N PHE A 204 14.52 -13.54 -19.58
CA PHE A 204 15.80 -13.30 -18.93
C PHE A 204 16.25 -11.83 -18.97
N LYS A 205 15.90 -11.10 -20.03
CA LYS A 205 16.20 -9.67 -20.16
C LYS A 205 15.41 -8.85 -19.14
N THR A 206 14.10 -9.08 -19.02
CA THR A 206 13.29 -8.35 -18.02
C THR A 206 13.70 -8.70 -16.59
N LYS A 207 14.04 -9.97 -16.33
CA LYS A 207 14.58 -10.39 -15.04
C LYS A 207 15.95 -9.75 -14.75
N TYR A 208 16.84 -9.70 -15.74
CA TYR A 208 18.14 -9.05 -15.62
C TYR A 208 18.00 -7.54 -15.37
N GLU A 209 17.18 -6.83 -16.15
CA GLU A 209 16.91 -5.40 -15.99
C GLU A 209 16.32 -5.08 -14.60
N LYS A 210 15.46 -5.96 -14.09
CA LYS A 210 14.95 -5.85 -12.73
C LYS A 210 16.06 -5.99 -11.67
N ILE A 211 16.92 -7.00 -11.78
CA ILE A 211 18.02 -7.20 -10.81
C ILE A 211 19.02 -6.04 -10.91
N LEU A 212 19.36 -5.64 -12.13
CA LEU A 212 20.28 -4.53 -12.39
C LEU A 212 19.73 -3.23 -11.81
N SER A 213 18.45 -2.93 -12.01
CA SER A 213 17.84 -1.73 -11.43
C SER A 213 17.77 -1.78 -9.90
N GLU A 214 17.51 -2.93 -9.29
CA GLU A 214 17.57 -3.10 -7.82
C GLU A 214 18.99 -2.82 -7.29
N GLU A 215 20.01 -3.39 -7.92
CA GLU A 215 21.42 -3.21 -7.53
C GLU A 215 21.91 -1.77 -7.74
N ILE A 216 21.58 -1.16 -8.88
CA ILE A 216 21.91 0.24 -9.19
C ILE A 216 21.26 1.16 -8.15
N ASN A 217 19.99 0.96 -7.80
CA ASN A 217 19.31 1.79 -6.81
C ASN A 217 19.97 1.65 -5.43
N SER A 218 20.33 0.43 -5.02
CA SER A 218 21.04 0.19 -3.76
C SER A 218 22.40 0.89 -3.74
N TYR A 219 23.19 0.74 -4.80
CA TYR A 219 24.50 1.37 -4.94
C TYR A 219 24.41 2.90 -4.94
N ILE A 220 23.42 3.47 -5.65
CA ILE A 220 23.19 4.92 -5.65
C ILE A 220 22.76 5.41 -4.27
N GLU A 221 21.85 4.71 -3.59
CA GLU A 221 21.39 5.08 -2.25
C GLU A 221 22.54 5.10 -1.23
N GLU A 222 23.40 4.09 -1.27
CA GLU A 222 24.59 4.00 -0.41
C GLU A 222 25.57 5.14 -0.68
N ASN A 223 25.95 5.38 -1.93
CA ASN A 223 26.85 6.48 -2.29
C ASN A 223 26.27 7.86 -1.96
N LEU A 224 24.97 8.07 -2.22
CA LEU A 224 24.30 9.33 -1.86
C LEU A 224 24.31 9.54 -0.35
N LYS A 225 24.12 8.47 0.43
CA LYS A 225 24.19 8.51 1.90
C LYS A 225 25.61 8.83 2.39
N GLU A 226 26.65 8.26 1.77
CA GLU A 226 28.04 8.58 2.08
C GLU A 226 28.40 10.03 1.73
N ILE A 227 27.99 10.51 0.55
CA ILE A 227 28.19 11.91 0.14
C ILE A 227 27.47 12.85 1.10
N ALA A 228 26.21 12.55 1.45
CA ALA A 228 25.45 13.34 2.42
C ALA A 228 26.11 13.35 3.80
N LYS A 229 26.65 12.20 4.25
CA LYS A 229 27.38 12.08 5.52
C LYS A 229 28.67 12.89 5.51
N SER A 230 29.51 12.74 4.49
CA SER A 230 30.76 13.49 4.34
C SER A 230 30.51 15.00 4.30
N LYS A 231 29.48 15.43 3.56
CA LYS A 231 29.08 16.84 3.49
C LYS A 231 28.57 17.36 4.85
N ALA A 232 27.75 16.57 5.55
CA ALA A 232 27.29 16.91 6.90
C ALA A 232 28.47 17.01 7.89
N GLU A 233 29.43 16.09 7.83
CA GLU A 233 30.65 16.13 8.65
C GLU A 233 31.46 17.40 8.37
N GLN A 234 31.68 17.77 7.11
CA GLN A 234 32.38 19.01 6.74
C GLN A 234 31.67 20.26 7.25
N MET A 235 30.34 20.32 7.14
CA MET A 235 29.53 21.46 7.59
C MET A 235 29.53 21.58 9.11
N CYS A 236 29.45 20.46 9.83
CA CYS A 236 29.37 20.46 11.29
C CYS A 236 30.74 20.55 11.98
N LYS A 237 31.84 20.20 11.29
CA LYS A 237 33.20 20.16 11.86
C LYS A 237 33.61 21.47 12.57
N PRO A 238 33.41 22.67 12.01
CA PRO A 238 33.81 23.92 12.69
C PRO A 238 33.02 24.14 13.99
N ALA A 239 31.73 23.83 13.99
CA ALA A 239 30.88 24.03 15.16
C ALA A 239 31.17 23.00 16.27
N ILE A 240 31.40 21.74 15.88
CA ILE A 240 31.84 20.68 16.80
C ILE A 240 33.21 21.01 17.40
N GLU A 241 34.13 21.58 16.63
CA GLU A 241 35.46 21.96 17.12
C GLU A 241 35.40 23.08 18.17
N VAL A 242 34.50 24.06 18.02
CA VAL A 242 34.23 25.09 19.04
C VAL A 242 33.69 24.47 20.33
N ILE A 243 32.71 23.56 20.22
CA ILE A 243 32.13 22.85 21.38
C ILE A 243 33.20 21.99 22.07
N LYS A 244 33.97 21.22 21.30
CA LYS A 244 35.02 20.33 21.81
C LYS A 244 36.14 21.11 22.50
N ASN A 245 36.55 22.25 21.95
CA ASN A 245 37.55 23.11 22.57
C ASN A 245 37.05 23.70 23.88
N TYR A 246 35.76 24.06 23.99
CA TYR A 246 35.16 24.51 25.24
C TYR A 246 35.09 23.40 26.30
N GLU A 247 34.74 22.17 25.91
CA GLU A 247 34.66 21.03 26.83
C GLU A 247 36.04 20.55 27.31
N LEU A 248 37.06 20.56 26.44
CA LEU A 248 38.41 20.08 26.76
C LEU A 248 39.29 21.13 27.45
N PHE A 249 39.15 22.41 27.12
CA PHE A 249 39.84 23.50 27.80
C PHE A 249 38.93 24.10 28.88
N LEU A 250 38.95 23.49 30.07
CA LEU A 250 38.41 23.99 31.34
C LEU A 250 38.13 25.51 31.36
N ARG A 251 36.87 25.88 31.06
CA ARG A 251 36.05 27.07 31.45
C ARG A 251 36.67 28.50 31.51
N ASN A 252 37.96 28.68 31.23
CA ASN A 252 38.68 29.91 31.56
C ASN A 252 39.07 30.78 30.34
N ALA A 253 38.81 30.33 29.11
CA ALA A 253 39.23 31.07 27.90
C ALA A 253 38.11 31.34 26.87
N VAL A 254 36.97 30.65 26.96
CA VAL A 254 35.85 30.79 26.01
C VAL A 254 34.58 31.05 26.81
N SER A 255 33.85 32.12 26.48
CA SER A 255 32.68 32.51 27.28
C SER A 255 31.54 31.51 27.07
N GLU A 256 30.87 31.13 28.16
CA GLU A 256 29.68 30.26 28.15
C GLU A 256 28.58 30.79 27.20
N ASN A 257 28.57 32.10 26.99
CA ASN A 257 27.67 32.79 26.06
C ASN A 257 27.96 32.45 24.59
N ASP A 258 29.22 32.20 24.21
CA ASP A 258 29.59 31.85 22.84
C ASP A 258 29.19 30.41 22.50
N VAL A 259 29.30 29.50 23.47
CA VAL A 259 28.86 28.11 23.32
C VAL A 259 27.34 28.00 23.31
N SER A 260 26.64 28.72 24.18
CA SER A 260 25.18 28.80 24.13
C SER A 260 24.68 29.35 22.78
N LYS A 261 25.39 30.32 22.18
CA LYS A 261 25.07 30.83 20.84
C LYS A 261 25.31 29.79 19.74
N VAL A 262 26.38 29.00 19.82
CA VAL A 262 26.64 27.93 18.85
C VAL A 262 25.58 26.83 18.96
N TRP A 263 25.21 26.41 20.17
CA TRP A 263 24.13 25.46 20.39
C TRP A 263 22.78 25.98 19.88
N GLY A 264 22.46 27.25 20.17
CA GLY A 264 21.27 27.91 19.64
C GLY A 264 21.26 27.95 18.11
N LYS A 265 22.41 28.28 17.50
CA LYS A 265 22.56 28.36 16.05
C LYS A 265 22.46 27.00 15.36
N ILE A 266 22.96 25.91 15.93
CA ILE A 266 22.84 24.57 15.33
C ILE A 266 21.41 24.01 15.49
N SER A 267 20.71 24.41 16.55
CA SER A 267 19.35 23.95 16.86
C SER A 267 18.26 24.69 16.11
N ASP A 268 18.59 25.79 15.44
CA ASP A 268 17.65 26.62 14.68
C ASP A 268 17.28 25.96 13.35
N THR A 269 16.00 25.98 12.98
CA THR A 269 15.51 25.52 11.67
C THR A 269 16.19 26.24 10.50
N ASP A 270 16.60 27.50 10.71
CA ASP A 270 17.28 28.30 9.70
C ASP A 270 18.72 27.86 9.44
N PHE A 271 19.33 27.09 10.34
CA PHE A 271 20.66 26.53 10.15
C PHE A 271 20.69 25.52 9.00
N LEU A 272 19.67 24.66 8.92
CA LEU A 272 19.53 23.69 7.84
C LEU A 272 19.33 24.38 6.49
N LEU A 273 18.56 25.48 6.46
CA LEU A 273 18.30 26.27 5.26
C LEU A 273 19.56 27.04 4.79
N ASN A 274 20.29 27.65 5.72
CA ASN A 274 21.53 28.37 5.39
C ASN A 274 22.68 27.44 4.97
N CYS A 275 22.73 26.21 5.50
CA CYS A 275 23.67 25.18 5.05
C CYS A 275 23.38 24.71 3.61
N GLN A 276 22.11 24.67 3.19
CA GLN A 276 21.76 24.36 1.81
C GLN A 276 22.24 25.44 0.84
N LYS A 277 22.05 26.73 1.21
CA LYS A 277 22.36 27.90 0.38
C LYS A 277 23.86 28.09 0.13
N THR A 278 24.70 27.90 1.14
CA THR A 278 26.17 27.99 0.99
C THR A 278 26.74 26.89 0.10
N SER A 279 26.01 25.78 -0.09
CA SER A 279 26.47 24.67 -0.93
C SER A 279 26.13 24.80 -2.42
N SER A 280 25.20 25.69 -2.80
CA SER A 280 24.93 26.02 -4.20
C SER A 280 25.92 27.03 -4.78
N GLU A 281 26.55 27.85 -3.93
CA GLU A 281 27.51 28.89 -4.36
C GLU A 281 28.95 28.39 -4.50
N SER A 282 29.29 27.22 -3.94
CA SER A 282 30.65 26.66 -3.98
C SER A 282 30.92 25.74 -5.17
N ARG A 283 30.10 25.77 -6.24
CA ARG A 283 30.34 24.98 -7.45
C ARG A 283 31.19 25.83 -8.41
N PRO A 284 32.51 25.55 -8.58
CA PRO A 284 33.33 26.27 -9.55
C PRO A 284 32.83 25.95 -10.98
N GLU A 285 32.74 26.98 -11.82
CA GLU A 285 32.52 26.87 -13.27
C GLU A 285 33.65 26.11 -13.97
#